data_AF-A0A1C6QPF1-F1
#
_entry.id   AF-A0A1C6QPF1-F1
#
_cell.length_a   1.000
_cell.length_b   1.000
_cell.length_c   1.000
_cell.angle_alpha   90.00
_cell.angle_beta   90.00
_cell.angle_gamma   90.00
#
_symmetry.space_group_name_H-M   'P 1'
#
loop_
_entity.id
_entity.type
_entity.pdbx_description
1 polymer ?
#
loop_
_entity_poly.entity_id
_entity_poly.type
_entity_poly.pdbx_seq_one_letter_code
_entity_poly.pdbx_strand_id
1 'polypeptide(L)'
;MSPTWDYETTAGTIRDQIRARARELDYVTGSGNLDLPGSSNWYVSDIALVPPSAAKGAGALLPSDTLLVVEATSESNAETDRVVKRRRYAEYGAQLCLLVDRQERGPVRRVV
;
A
#
# COMPACT_ATOMS: atom_id res chain seq x y z
N MET A 1 -16.08 7.09 -1.14
CA MET A 1 -15.97 8.44 -0.55
C MET A 1 -14.58 8.97 -0.84
N SER A 2 -14.43 10.28 -1.00
CA SER A 2 -13.10 10.88 -1.13
C SER A 2 -12.35 10.83 0.20
N PRO A 3 -11.01 10.68 0.19
CA PRO A 3 -10.21 10.66 1.39
C PRO A 3 -10.34 11.95 2.21
N THR A 4 -10.24 11.84 3.55
CA THR A 4 -10.20 13.00 4.44
C THR A 4 -8.80 13.60 4.49
N TRP A 5 -8.67 14.89 4.81
CA TRP A 5 -7.37 15.56 4.95
C TRP A 5 -6.46 14.90 6.00
N ASP A 6 -7.02 14.37 7.08
CA ASP A 6 -6.24 13.64 8.08
C ASP A 6 -5.63 12.36 7.50
N TYR A 7 -6.38 11.64 6.67
CA TYR A 7 -5.89 10.45 5.99
C TYR A 7 -4.79 10.82 4.98
N GLU A 8 -4.99 11.85 4.17
CA GLU A 8 -3.97 12.35 3.22
C GLU A 8 -2.69 12.77 3.93
N THR A 9 -2.81 13.42 5.09
CA THR A 9 -1.67 13.82 5.92
C THR A 9 -0.88 12.61 6.43
N THR A 10 -1.56 11.53 6.82
CA THR A 10 -0.89 10.27 7.22
C THR A 10 -0.17 9.62 6.05
N ALA A 11 -0.83 9.44 4.91
CA ALA A 11 -0.21 8.86 3.72
C ALA A 11 0.98 9.72 3.25
N GLY A 12 0.84 11.05 3.27
CA GLY A 12 1.92 12.00 2.98
C GLY A 12 3.11 11.85 3.92
N THR A 13 2.86 11.81 5.23
CA THR A 13 3.90 11.64 6.25
C THR A 13 4.67 10.33 6.06
N ILE A 14 3.97 9.22 5.83
CA ILE A 14 4.61 7.91 5.60
C ILE A 14 5.45 7.98 4.31
N ARG A 15 4.89 8.55 3.23
CA ARG A 15 5.60 8.68 1.95
C ARG A 15 6.89 9.48 2.10
N ASP A 16 6.87 10.58 2.85
CA ASP A 16 8.05 11.40 3.07
C ASP A 16 9.11 10.67 3.90
N GLN A 17 8.70 9.91 4.93
CA GLN A 17 9.62 9.12 5.75
C GLN A 17 10.33 8.01 4.94
N ILE A 18 9.63 7.36 4.01
CA ILE A 18 10.20 6.23 3.26
C ILE A 18 10.89 6.66 1.96
N ARG A 19 10.58 7.86 1.43
CA ARG A 19 11.07 8.31 0.11
C ARG A 19 12.59 8.36 0.01
N ALA A 20 13.29 8.80 1.07
CA ALA A 20 14.75 8.83 1.07
C ALA A 20 15.31 7.41 0.87
N ARG A 21 14.82 6.45 1.65
CA ARG A 21 15.24 5.05 1.56
C ARG A 21 14.83 4.40 0.24
N ALA A 22 13.64 4.70 -0.27
CA ALA A 22 13.20 4.20 -1.58
C ALA A 22 14.16 4.60 -2.69
N ARG A 23 14.62 5.87 -2.70
CA ARG A 23 15.61 6.36 -3.67
C ARG A 23 16.97 5.68 -3.52
N GLU A 24 17.43 5.47 -2.29
CA GLU A 24 18.69 4.74 -2.03
C GLU A 24 18.67 3.30 -2.58
N LEU A 25 17.49 2.68 -2.62
CA LEU A 25 17.29 1.32 -3.13
C LEU A 25 16.97 1.27 -4.63
N ASP A 26 16.92 2.42 -5.32
CA ASP A 26 16.43 2.55 -6.70
C ASP A 26 14.98 2.07 -6.89
N TYR A 27 14.09 2.49 -5.99
CA TYR A 27 12.65 2.28 -6.05
C TYR A 27 11.90 3.61 -6.20
N VAL A 28 10.73 3.55 -6.86
CA VAL A 28 9.79 4.67 -6.92
C VAL A 28 8.60 4.43 -6.00
N THR A 29 8.07 5.51 -5.44
CA THR A 29 6.86 5.49 -4.61
C THR A 29 5.67 6.04 -5.40
N GLY A 30 4.52 5.37 -5.38
CA GLY A 30 3.29 5.88 -6.00
C GLY A 30 2.03 5.30 -5.38
N SER A 31 0.88 5.90 -5.67
CA SER A 31 -0.44 5.31 -5.43
C SER A 31 -0.96 4.80 -6.77
N GLY A 32 -0.98 3.49 -6.97
CA GLY A 32 -1.30 2.87 -8.25
C GLY A 32 -2.18 1.64 -8.09
N ASN A 33 -2.72 1.19 -9.21
CA ASN A 33 -3.58 0.03 -9.27
C ASN A 33 -2.73 -1.23 -9.12
N LEU A 34 -3.01 -2.01 -8.07
CA LEU A 34 -2.48 -3.36 -7.90
C LEU A 34 -3.52 -4.35 -8.42
N ASP A 35 -3.24 -4.91 -9.59
CA ASP A 35 -4.09 -5.89 -10.26
C ASP A 35 -3.95 -7.27 -9.61
N LEU A 36 -5.04 -8.02 -9.57
CA LEU A 36 -5.10 -9.36 -8.99
C LEU A 36 -5.54 -10.34 -10.09
N PRO A 37 -4.60 -10.83 -10.94
CA PRO A 37 -4.90 -11.69 -12.07
C PRO A 37 -5.80 -12.86 -11.75
N GLY A 38 -6.73 -13.18 -12.65
CA GLY A 38 -7.73 -14.24 -12.42
C GLY A 38 -8.85 -13.84 -11.45
N SER A 39 -8.89 -12.58 -11.01
CA SER A 39 -10.02 -12.00 -10.30
C SER A 39 -10.59 -10.81 -11.08
N SER A 40 -11.81 -10.37 -10.73
CA SER A 40 -12.41 -9.15 -11.29
C SER A 40 -11.90 -7.86 -10.62
N ASN A 41 -10.93 -7.96 -9.71
CA ASN A 41 -10.61 -6.89 -8.77
C ASN A 41 -9.17 -6.41 -8.91
N TRP A 42 -9.01 -5.11 -8.75
CA TRP A 42 -7.76 -4.44 -8.48
C TRP A 42 -7.97 -3.53 -7.27
N TYR A 43 -6.90 -3.21 -6.55
CA TYR A 43 -6.94 -2.27 -5.43
C TYR A 43 -6.03 -1.08 -5.69
N VAL A 44 -6.47 0.11 -5.31
CA VAL A 44 -5.56 1.26 -5.17
C VAL A 44 -4.87 1.11 -3.82
N SER A 45 -3.54 1.04 -3.83
CA SER A 45 -2.74 1.20 -2.63
C SER A 45 -2.50 2.67 -2.31
N ASP A 46 -2.43 3.01 -1.02
CA ASP A 46 -2.04 4.36 -0.60
C ASP A 46 -0.60 4.69 -1.01
N ILE A 47 0.28 3.70 -0.83
CA ILE A 47 1.68 3.77 -1.28
C ILE A 47 2.16 2.37 -1.70
N ALA A 48 2.73 2.27 -2.88
CA ALA A 48 3.51 1.12 -3.34
C ALA A 48 4.93 1.57 -3.66
N LEU A 49 5.91 0.76 -3.24
CA LEU A 49 7.31 0.87 -3.65
C LEU A 49 7.57 -0.18 -4.71
N VAL A 50 7.93 0.26 -5.91
CA VAL A 50 8.15 -0.62 -7.07
C VAL A 50 9.44 -0.24 -7.80
N PRO A 51 10.08 -1.17 -8.53
CA PRO A 51 11.22 -0.83 -9.38
C PRO A 51 10.81 0.16 -10.47
N PRO A 52 11.66 1.13 -10.85
CA PRO A 52 11.39 2.08 -11.94
C PRO A 52 11.07 1.39 -13.26
N SER A 53 11.69 0.25 -13.53
CA SER A 53 11.45 -0.56 -14.73
C SER A 53 10.03 -1.11 -14.80
N ALA A 54 9.47 -1.53 -13.66
CA ALA A 54 8.08 -2.00 -13.58
C ALA A 54 7.09 -0.84 -13.73
N ALA A 55 7.36 0.30 -13.10
CA ALA A 55 6.46 1.46 -13.13
C ALA A 55 6.36 2.13 -14.52
N LYS A 56 7.39 2.03 -15.35
CA LYS A 56 7.48 2.79 -16.60
C LYS A 56 6.37 2.42 -17.59
N GLY A 57 5.39 3.32 -17.75
CA GLY A 57 4.29 3.17 -18.70
C GLY A 57 3.22 2.17 -18.26
N ALA A 58 3.28 1.67 -17.02
CA ALA A 58 2.32 0.73 -16.49
C ALA A 58 0.99 1.42 -16.13
N GLY A 59 -0.13 0.83 -16.57
CA GLY A 59 -1.47 1.22 -16.12
C GLY A 59 -1.90 0.54 -14.81
N ALA A 60 -1.31 -0.62 -14.51
CA ALA A 60 -1.45 -1.36 -13.26
C ALA A 60 -0.19 -2.21 -13.05
N LEU A 61 0.07 -2.59 -11.80
CA LEU A 61 1.17 -3.46 -11.39
C LEU A 61 0.64 -4.67 -10.63
N LEU A 62 1.44 -5.71 -10.48
CA LEU A 62 1.11 -6.83 -9.61
C LEU A 62 1.62 -6.59 -8.19
N PRO A 63 0.97 -7.13 -7.15
CA PRO A 63 1.53 -7.12 -5.80
C PRO A 63 2.95 -7.69 -5.74
N SER A 64 3.29 -8.69 -6.55
CA SER A 64 4.65 -9.24 -6.69
C SER A 64 5.69 -8.27 -7.23
N ASP A 65 5.27 -7.21 -7.93
CA ASP A 65 6.17 -6.17 -8.43
C ASP A 65 6.56 -5.16 -7.32
N THR A 66 5.94 -5.29 -6.14
CA THR A 66 6.15 -4.38 -5.02
C THR A 66 7.17 -4.93 -4.02
N LEU A 67 8.06 -4.05 -3.57
CA LEU A 67 8.89 -4.29 -2.40
C LEU A 67 8.09 -4.03 -1.11
N LEU A 68 7.23 -3.01 -1.14
CA LEU A 68 6.40 -2.61 -0.02
C LEU A 68 5.06 -2.09 -0.54
N VAL A 69 3.97 -2.55 0.06
CA VAL A 69 2.63 -1.95 -0.03
C VAL A 69 2.26 -1.36 1.33
N VAL A 70 1.74 -0.14 1.34
CA VAL A 70 1.24 0.54 2.54
C VAL A 70 -0.25 0.82 2.38
N GLU A 71 -1.00 0.50 3.43
CA GLU A 71 -2.42 0.84 3.56
C GLU A 71 -2.62 1.52 4.92
N ALA A 72 -3.28 2.67 4.94
CA ALA A 72 -3.73 3.35 6.15
C ALA A 72 -5.25 3.20 6.26
N THR A 73 -5.74 2.64 7.36
CA THR A 73 -7.18 2.40 7.50
C THR A 73 -7.95 3.72 7.50
N SER A 74 -9.02 3.79 6.70
CA SER A 74 -10.02 4.87 6.75
C SER A 74 -11.33 4.37 7.36
N GLU A 75 -12.20 5.28 7.81
CA GLU A 75 -13.47 4.90 8.44
C GLU A 75 -14.35 4.01 7.56
N SER A 76 -14.33 4.24 6.25
CA SER A 76 -15.16 3.50 5.30
C SER A 76 -14.58 2.15 4.85
N ASN A 77 -13.26 1.92 4.98
CA ASN A 77 -12.58 0.77 4.36
C ASN A 77 -11.70 -0.05 5.32
N ALA A 78 -11.67 0.28 6.61
CA ALA A 78 -10.72 -0.32 7.53
C ALA A 78 -10.75 -1.86 7.59
N GLU A 79 -11.92 -2.49 7.52
CA GLU A 79 -12.01 -3.95 7.51
C GLU A 79 -11.44 -4.55 6.21
N THR A 80 -11.73 -3.93 5.07
CA THR A 80 -11.16 -4.30 3.77
C THR A 80 -9.64 -4.21 3.79
N ASP A 81 -9.07 -3.14 4.35
CA ASP A 81 -7.62 -2.96 4.44
C ASP A 81 -6.99 -3.98 5.41
N ARG A 82 -7.60 -4.19 6.59
CA ARG A 82 -7.13 -5.14 7.62
C ARG A 82 -7.11 -6.58 7.16
N VAL A 83 -8.15 -7.01 6.45
CA VAL A 83 -8.40 -8.43 6.18
C VAL A 83 -8.23 -8.74 4.70
N VAL A 84 -8.97 -8.05 3.83
CA VAL A 84 -9.11 -8.45 2.42
C VAL A 84 -7.86 -8.08 1.63
N LYS A 85 -7.53 -6.78 1.54
CA LYS A 85 -6.37 -6.30 0.78
C LYS A 85 -5.09 -6.95 1.25
N ARG A 86 -4.83 -6.93 2.57
CA ARG A 86 -3.64 -7.56 3.16
C ARG A 86 -3.48 -9.03 2.76
N ARG A 87 -4.57 -9.82 2.85
CA ARG A 87 -4.56 -11.23 2.44
C ARG A 87 -4.32 -11.38 0.93
N ARG A 88 -4.99 -10.58 0.11
CA ARG A 88 -4.83 -10.62 -1.35
C ARG A 88 -3.43 -10.23 -1.78
N TYR A 89 -2.85 -9.17 -1.21
CA TYR A 89 -1.47 -8.79 -1.52
C TYR A 89 -0.50 -9.93 -1.20
N ALA A 90 -0.66 -10.60 -0.06
CA ALA A 90 0.15 -11.78 0.27
C ALA A 90 -0.07 -12.94 -0.72
N GLU A 91 -1.33 -13.25 -1.08
CA GLU A 91 -1.68 -14.28 -2.06
C GLU A 91 -1.04 -14.04 -3.43
N TYR A 92 -0.94 -12.77 -3.85
CA TYR A 92 -0.37 -12.36 -5.12
C TYR A 92 1.11 -11.94 -5.03
N GLY A 93 1.78 -12.29 -3.93
CA GLY A 93 3.24 -12.25 -3.84
C GLY A 93 3.86 -10.92 -3.42
N ALA A 94 3.09 -9.99 -2.82
CA ALA A 94 3.68 -8.81 -2.19
C ALA A 94 4.71 -9.22 -1.13
N GLN A 95 5.91 -8.64 -1.22
CA GLN A 95 7.02 -9.00 -0.35
C GLN A 95 6.81 -8.50 1.08
N LEU A 96 6.27 -7.28 1.22
CA LEU A 96 5.98 -6.66 2.50
C LEU A 96 4.71 -5.83 2.41
N CYS A 97 3.81 -5.99 3.38
CA CYS A 97 2.60 -5.18 3.53
C CYS A 97 2.62 -4.49 4.89
N LEU A 98 2.65 -3.17 4.92
CA LEU A 98 2.53 -2.36 6.13
C LEU A 98 1.09 -1.83 6.25
N LEU A 99 0.40 -2.23 7.30
CA LEU A 99 -0.90 -1.69 7.66
C LEU A 99 -0.75 -0.66 8.78
N VAL A 100 -1.18 0.57 8.54
CA VAL A 100 -1.26 1.63 9.55
C VAL A 100 -2.71 1.77 9.99
N ASP A 101 -3.05 1.15 11.12
CA ASP A 101 -4.40 1.22 11.67
C ASP A 101 -4.62 2.53 12.43
N ARG A 102 -5.25 3.50 11.76
CA ARG A 102 -5.62 4.81 12.33
C ARG A 102 -6.80 4.74 13.29
N GLN A 103 -7.56 3.66 13.29
CA GLN A 103 -8.74 3.53 14.16
C GLN A 103 -8.46 2.70 15.41
N GLU A 104 -7.42 1.87 15.41
CA GLU A 104 -7.01 1.14 16.59
C GLU A 104 -6.50 2.13 17.65
N ARG A 105 -7.25 2.22 18.76
CA ARG A 105 -6.91 3.07 19.92
C ARG A 105 -6.10 2.32 20.99
N GLY A 106 -5.55 1.16 20.63
CA GLY A 106 -4.79 0.28 21.51
C GLY A 106 -3.27 0.48 21.41
N PRO A 107 -2.47 -0.21 22.25
CA PRO A 107 -1.01 -0.17 22.14
C PRO A 107 -0.55 -0.72 20.78
N VAL A 108 0.52 -0.16 20.21
CA VAL A 108 1.09 -0.60 18.93
C VAL A 108 1.40 -2.11 18.97
N ARG A 109 0.77 -2.88 18.09
CA ARG A 109 1.01 -4.32 17.96
C ARG A 109 1.91 -4.59 16.77
N ARG A 110 3.06 -5.22 17.01
CA ARG A 110 3.89 -5.80 15.95
C ARG A 110 3.38 -7.20 15.67
N VAL A 111 2.67 -7.37 14.57
CA VAL A 111 2.25 -8.69 14.08
C VAL A 111 3.37 -9.19 13.18
N VAL A 112 4.12 -10.20 13.66
CA VAL A 112 5.12 -10.96 12.89
C VAL A 112 4.46 -12.08 12.12
#